data_AF-A0A2S7K4Q9-F1
#
_entry.id   AF-A0A2S7K4Q9-F1
#
_cell.length_a   1.000
_cell.length_b   1.000
_cell.length_c   1.000
_cell.angle_alpha   90.00
_cell.angle_beta   90.00
_cell.angle_gamma   90.00
#
_symmetry.space_group_name_H-M   'P 1'
#
loop_
_entity.id
_entity.type
_entity.pdbx_description
1 polymer ?
#
loop_
_entity_poly.entity_id
_entity_poly.type
_entity_poly.pdbx_seq_one_letter_code
_entity_poly.pdbx_strand_id
1 'polypeptide(L)'
;MGRLVEIARFYDPEEAYCARGYLRSCGIETFVQNEHHLAVAPHLRVALGGYGLFLTDALADEAKAALMDLDAEKNAGRAGVVDDEVYPAKRNWFWLPIAFITATPFVPVYKSKWDAFWQSLPAVLLYVACTMPVIFALLYWLR
;
A
#
# COMPACT_ATOMS: atom_id res chain seq x y z
N MET A 1 27.46 11.48 14.12
CA MET A 1 26.33 11.43 13.17
C MET A 1 25.28 10.51 13.75
N GLY A 2 24.11 11.04 14.09
CA GLY A 2 23.04 10.22 14.68
C GLY A 2 22.52 9.20 13.66
N ARG A 3 22.27 7.98 14.11
CA ARG A 3 21.61 6.94 13.31
C ARG A 3 20.17 7.39 13.04
N LEU A 4 19.70 7.24 11.80
CA LEU A 4 18.30 7.42 11.46
C LEU A 4 17.55 6.11 11.65
N VAL A 5 16.36 6.20 12.25
CA VAL A 5 15.50 5.05 12.53
C VAL A 5 14.11 5.34 11.97
N GLU A 6 13.52 4.33 11.33
CA GLU A 6 12.13 4.37 10.87
C GLU A 6 11.20 4.21 12.07
N ILE A 7 10.25 5.14 12.22
CA ILE A 7 9.27 5.10 13.32
C ILE A 7 7.89 4.63 12.89
N ALA A 8 7.47 4.99 11.68
CA ALA A 8 6.14 4.69 11.16
C ALA A 8 6.16 4.67 9.64
N ARG A 9 5.17 4.00 9.06
CA ARG A 9 5.03 3.84 7.61
C ARG A 9 3.58 4.03 7.21
N PHE A 10 3.35 4.90 6.24
CA PHE A 10 2.03 5.28 5.77
C PHE A 10 1.89 4.98 4.28
N TYR A 11 0.69 4.59 3.87
CA TYR A 11 0.39 4.43 2.44
C TYR A 11 -0.15 5.73 1.85
N ASP A 12 -0.86 6.54 2.63
CA ASP A 12 -1.40 7.81 2.13
C ASP A 12 -0.49 8.99 2.46
N PRO A 13 -0.28 9.91 1.49
CA PRO A 13 0.60 11.06 1.69
C PRO A 13 0.04 12.02 2.75
N GLU A 14 -1.28 12.20 2.78
CA GLU A 14 -1.95 13.07 3.75
C GLU A 14 -1.73 12.60 5.18
N GLU A 15 -1.85 11.29 5.45
CA GLU A 15 -1.56 10.71 6.76
C GLU A 15 -0.09 10.92 7.17
N ALA A 16 0.84 10.72 6.23
CA ALA A 16 2.26 10.94 6.49
C ALA A 16 2.57 12.41 6.84
N TYR A 17 1.95 13.36 6.14
CA TYR A 17 2.13 14.79 6.41
C TYR A 17 1.46 15.22 7.72
N CYS A 18 0.28 14.69 8.04
CA CYS A 18 -0.38 14.93 9.32
C CYS A 18 0.47 14.42 10.48
N ALA A 19 0.98 13.19 10.40
CA ALA A 19 1.87 12.61 11.42
C ALA A 19 3.16 13.43 11.58
N ARG A 20 3.78 13.84 10.46
CA ARG A 20 4.94 14.74 10.48
C ARG A 20 4.61 16.08 11.13
N GLY A 21 3.49 16.70 10.76
CA GLY A 21 3.05 17.99 11.28
C GLY A 21 2.81 17.94 12.79
N TYR A 22 2.18 16.86 13.26
CA TYR A 22 1.98 16.61 14.68
C TYR A 22 3.31 16.48 15.43
N LEU A 23 4.21 15.59 14.98
CA LEU A 23 5.53 15.42 15.61
C LEU A 23 6.34 16.72 15.61
N ARG A 24 6.24 17.51 14.53
CA ARG A 24 6.88 18.83 14.44
C ARG A 24 6.29 19.82 15.44
N SER A 25 4.98 19.77 15.71
CA SER A 25 4.36 20.60 16.75
C SER A 25 4.84 20.24 18.16
N CYS A 26 5.24 18.99 18.37
CA CYS A 26 5.91 18.52 19.59
C CYS A 26 7.41 18.87 19.62
N GLY A 27 7.94 19.57 18.60
CA GLY A 27 9.37 19.92 18.51
C GLY A 27 10.27 18.81 17.96
N ILE A 28 9.70 17.71 17.45
CA ILE A 28 10.44 16.58 16.89
C ILE A 28 10.52 16.74 15.37
N GLU A 29 11.70 17.06 14.85
CA GLU A 29 11.95 17.13 13.41
C GLU A 29 12.06 15.71 12.82
N THR A 30 11.29 15.47 11.75
CA THR A 30 11.20 14.17 11.09
C THR A 30 11.30 14.31 9.56
N PHE A 31 11.79 13.25 8.92
CA PHE A 31 12.00 13.16 7.48
C PHE A 31 11.08 12.11 6.86
N VAL A 32 10.47 12.44 5.71
CA VAL A 32 9.62 11.51 4.96
C VAL A 32 10.40 10.94 3.79
N GLN A 33 10.66 9.64 3.84
CA GLN A 33 11.30 8.90 2.76
C GLN A 33 10.28 8.60 1.65
N ASN A 34 10.77 8.56 0.41
CA ASN A 34 10.02 8.28 -0.82
C ASN A 34 9.01 9.36 -1.24
N GLU A 35 8.97 10.51 -0.56
CA GLU A 35 8.05 11.62 -0.88
C GLU A 35 8.14 12.02 -2.36
N HIS A 36 9.35 12.29 -2.83
CA HIS A 36 9.58 12.73 -4.21
C HIS A 36 9.24 11.65 -5.24
N HIS A 37 9.62 10.38 -4.99
CA HIS A 37 9.37 9.28 -5.91
C HIS A 37 7.86 8.98 -6.03
N LEU A 38 7.15 8.98 -4.91
CA LEU A 38 5.71 8.70 -4.88
C LEU A 38 4.85 9.89 -5.33
N ALA A 39 5.37 11.12 -5.23
CA ALA A 39 4.73 12.28 -5.84
C ALA A 39 4.71 12.19 -7.37
N VAL A 40 5.80 11.70 -7.98
CA VAL A 40 5.91 11.54 -9.45
C VAL A 40 5.20 10.27 -9.94
N ALA A 41 5.31 9.16 -9.20
CA ALA A 41 4.74 7.87 -9.58
C ALA A 41 3.92 7.24 -8.43
N PRO A 42 2.68 7.71 -8.19
CA PRO A 42 1.85 7.23 -7.07
C PRO A 42 1.52 5.72 -7.13
N HIS A 43 1.52 5.12 -8.31
CA HIS A 43 1.26 3.69 -8.50
C HIS A 43 2.38 2.79 -7.95
N LEU A 44 3.59 3.32 -7.74
CA LEU A 44 4.71 2.57 -7.16
C LEU A 44 4.64 2.47 -5.63
N ARG A 45 3.59 2.99 -5.01
CA ARG A 45 3.38 2.99 -3.55
C ARG A 45 3.45 1.60 -2.91
N VAL A 46 2.92 0.58 -3.58
CA VAL A 46 3.01 -0.81 -3.09
C VAL A 46 4.43 -1.36 -3.22
N ALA A 47 5.11 -1.07 -4.34
CA ALA A 47 6.46 -1.56 -4.61
C ALA A 47 7.53 -0.92 -3.69
N LEU A 48 7.38 0.37 -3.39
CA LEU A 48 8.27 1.11 -2.48
C LEU A 48 7.88 0.98 -1.00
N GLY A 49 6.75 0.32 -0.73
CA GLY A 49 6.21 0.14 0.62
C GLY A 49 5.76 1.45 1.29
N GLY A 50 5.32 2.43 0.51
CA GLY A 50 4.75 3.68 1.00
C GLY A 50 5.75 4.76 1.44
N TYR A 51 5.25 5.69 2.24
CA TYR A 51 5.97 6.82 2.83
C TYR A 51 6.50 6.41 4.21
N GLY A 52 7.81 6.33 4.36
CA GLY A 52 8.46 5.99 5.63
C GLY A 52 8.81 7.26 6.39
N LEU A 53 8.53 7.30 7.69
CA LEU A 53 8.83 8.45 8.54
C LEU A 53 10.05 8.13 9.41
N PHE A 54 11.10 8.92 9.26
CA PHE A 54 12.42 8.69 9.86
C PHE A 54 12.81 9.84 10.78
N LEU A 55 13.54 9.52 11.84
CA LEU A 55 14.11 10.50 12.75
C LEU A 55 15.40 9.98 13.40
N THR A 56 16.09 10.84 14.13
CA THR A 56 17.34 10.49 14.82
C THR A 56 17.07 9.60 16.05
N ASP A 57 17.84 8.54 16.21
CA ASP A 57 17.70 7.51 17.27
C ASP A 57 17.42 8.08 18.69
N ALA A 58 18.03 9.22 19.04
CA ALA A 58 17.86 9.87 20.34
C ALA A 58 16.41 10.22 20.74
N LEU A 59 15.52 10.43 19.76
CA LEU A 59 14.11 10.81 19.98
C LEU A 59 13.13 9.73 19.51
N ALA A 60 13.63 8.54 19.15
CA ALA A 60 12.81 7.53 18.48
C ALA A 60 11.71 6.99 19.40
N ASP A 61 11.99 6.79 20.68
CA ASP A 61 11.03 6.24 21.63
C ASP A 61 9.95 7.27 22.01
N GLU A 62 10.33 8.54 22.20
CA GLU A 62 9.42 9.64 22.48
C GLU A 62 8.46 9.87 21.31
N ALA A 63 8.97 9.86 20.07
CA ALA A 63 8.14 10.02 18.88
C ALA A 63 7.17 8.85 18.67
N LYS A 64 7.60 7.61 18.96
CA LYS A 64 6.72 6.44 18.91
C LYS A 64 5.61 6.52 19.94
N ALA A 65 5.94 6.91 21.18
CA ALA A 65 4.94 7.10 22.23
C ALA A 65 3.90 8.16 21.83
N ALA A 66 4.35 9.31 21.33
CA ALA A 66 3.46 10.38 20.89
C ALA A 66 2.50 9.95 19.75
N LEU A 67 2.95 9.10 18.82
CA LEU A 67 2.10 8.54 17.77
C LEU A 67 1.11 7.50 18.31
N MET A 68 1.51 6.68 19.28
CA MET A 68 0.61 5.70 19.92
C MET A 68 -0.50 6.40 20.71
N ASP A 69 -0.19 7.50 21.38
CA ASP A 69 -1.18 8.33 22.08
C ASP A 69 -2.18 8.94 21.11
N LEU A 70 -1.71 9.42 19.94
CA LEU A 70 -2.57 9.95 18.88
C LEU A 70 -3.51 8.86 18.32
N ASP A 71 -3.00 7.65 18.09
CA ASP A 71 -3.83 6.52 17.65
C ASP A 71 -4.84 6.10 18.73
N ALA A 72 -4.45 6.14 20.01
CA ALA A 72 -5.35 5.86 21.12
C ALA A 72 -6.48 6.90 21.21
N GLU A 73 -6.16 8.20 21.08
CA GLU A 73 -7.15 9.27 21.06
C GLU A 73 -8.08 9.18 19.84
N LYS A 74 -7.54 8.88 18.66
CA LYS A 74 -8.33 8.59 17.45
C LYS A 74 -9.31 7.45 17.66
N ASN A 75 -8.86 6.37 18.31
CA ASN A 75 -9.70 5.21 18.60
C ASN A 75 -10.74 5.49 19.70
N ALA A 76 -10.39 6.28 20.72
CA ALA A 76 -11.30 6.69 21.79
C ALA A 76 -12.38 7.66 21.28
N GLY A 77 -12.03 8.61 20.41
CA GLY A 77 -12.98 9.50 19.73
C GLY A 77 -13.91 8.74 18.77
N ARG A 78 -13.42 7.67 18.13
CA ARG A 78 -14.23 6.77 17.32
C ARG A 78 -15.28 5.99 18.11
N ALA A 79 -15.03 5.69 19.38
CA ALA A 79 -15.99 4.99 20.25
C ALA A 79 -17.22 5.85 20.62
N GLY A 80 -17.16 7.17 20.43
CA GLY A 80 -18.28 8.10 20.64
C GLY A 80 -19.13 8.38 19.39
N VAL A 81 -18.69 7.95 18.20
CA VAL A 81 -19.43 8.10 16.94
C VAL A 81 -20.05 6.76 16.61
N VAL A 82 -21.36 6.64 16.83
CA VAL A 82 -22.17 5.50 16.39
C VAL A 82 -22.32 5.57 14.87
N ASP A 83 -21.27 5.23 14.15
CA ASP A 83 -21.30 4.84 12.73
C ASP A 83 -20.20 3.80 12.51
N ASP A 84 -20.66 2.57 12.33
CA ASP A 84 -19.92 1.30 12.43
C ASP A 84 -19.09 1.01 11.16
N GLU A 85 -18.18 1.91 10.77
CA GLU A 85 -17.14 1.63 9.76
C GLU A 85 -15.74 1.93 10.31
N VAL A 86 -15.29 1.05 11.21
CA VAL A 86 -13.88 0.71 11.29
C VAL A 86 -13.52 0.11 9.93
N TYR A 87 -12.76 0.82 9.09
CA TYR A 87 -12.09 0.18 7.96
C TYR A 87 -11.00 -0.71 8.56
N PRO A 88 -11.17 -2.05 8.67
CA PRO A 88 -9.98 -2.89 8.78
C PRO A 88 -9.13 -2.54 7.56
N ALA A 89 -7.80 -2.61 7.67
CA ALA A 89 -6.94 -2.64 6.50
C ALA A 89 -7.47 -3.77 5.60
N LYS A 90 -8.37 -3.46 4.66
CA LYS A 90 -9.03 -4.46 3.84
C LYS A 90 -7.87 -5.00 3.04
N ARG A 91 -7.58 -6.28 3.26
CA ARG A 91 -6.66 -7.03 2.42
C ARG A 91 -7.40 -7.19 1.10
N ASN A 92 -7.23 -6.19 0.25
CA ASN A 92 -7.91 -5.99 -1.02
C ASN A 92 -7.47 -7.07 -2.02
N TRP A 93 -7.80 -8.34 -1.76
CA TRP A 93 -7.40 -9.45 -2.63
C TRP A 93 -8.01 -9.29 -4.03
N PHE A 94 -9.13 -8.57 -4.13
CA PHE A 94 -9.76 -8.19 -5.39
C PHE A 94 -8.90 -7.24 -6.26
N TRP A 95 -7.97 -6.50 -5.66
CA TRP A 95 -7.06 -5.60 -6.37
C TRP A 95 -5.75 -6.28 -6.77
N LEU A 96 -5.43 -7.48 -6.28
CA LEU A 96 -4.24 -8.24 -6.70
C LEU A 96 -4.24 -8.56 -8.20
N PRO A 97 -5.34 -8.98 -8.84
CA PRO A 97 -5.40 -9.15 -10.29
C PRO A 97 -5.14 -7.84 -11.05
N ILE A 98 -5.71 -6.72 -10.58
CA ILE A 98 -5.52 -5.40 -11.19
C ILE A 98 -4.08 -4.91 -11.04
N ALA A 99 -3.47 -5.13 -9.86
CA ALA A 99 -2.07 -4.86 -9.62
C ALA A 99 -1.17 -5.74 -10.49
N PHE A 100 -1.53 -7.02 -10.71
CA PHE A 100 -0.77 -7.92 -11.57
C PHE A 100 -0.86 -7.50 -13.05
N ILE A 101 -2.03 -7.08 -13.52
CA ILE A 101 -2.23 -6.57 -14.88
C ILE A 101 -1.47 -5.25 -15.08
N THR A 102 -1.54 -4.33 -14.11
CA THR A 102 -0.87 -3.02 -14.22
C THR A 102 0.65 -3.08 -13.97
N ALA A 103 1.15 -4.11 -13.27
CA ALA A 103 2.58 -4.38 -13.07
C ALA A 103 3.25 -5.12 -14.26
N THR A 104 2.61 -5.17 -15.43
CA THR A 104 3.19 -5.72 -16.66
C THR A 104 3.84 -4.69 -17.61
N PRO A 105 4.56 -3.63 -17.19
CA PRO A 105 5.32 -2.84 -18.17
C PRO A 105 6.65 -3.50 -18.57
N PHE A 106 6.99 -4.68 -18.04
CA PHE A 106 8.25 -5.39 -18.30
C PHE A 106 8.09 -6.66 -19.14
N VAL A 107 7.25 -6.60 -20.17
CA VAL A 107 7.36 -7.60 -21.24
C VAL A 107 8.54 -7.18 -22.14
N PRO A 108 9.65 -7.95 -22.22
CA PRO A 108 10.77 -7.58 -23.07
C PRO A 108 10.32 -7.51 -24.53
N VAL A 109 10.77 -6.48 -25.26
CA VAL A 109 10.49 -6.34 -26.69
C VAL A 109 11.04 -7.55 -27.45
N TYR A 110 10.16 -8.26 -28.13
CA TYR A 110 10.43 -9.59 -28.69
C TYR A 110 11.32 -9.56 -29.93
N LYS A 111 12.29 -10.49 -29.98
CA LYS A 111 13.09 -10.77 -31.19
C LYS A 111 12.47 -11.84 -32.10
N SER A 112 11.60 -12.73 -31.58
CA SER A 112 11.09 -13.91 -32.29
C SER A 112 9.62 -14.19 -31.97
N LYS A 113 8.83 -14.57 -32.98
CA LYS A 113 7.40 -14.89 -32.86
C LYS A 113 7.13 -16.12 -31.98
N TRP A 114 8.09 -17.04 -31.89
CA TRP A 114 7.95 -18.30 -31.14
C TRP A 114 8.07 -18.09 -29.62
N ASP A 115 8.93 -17.17 -29.18
CA ASP A 115 9.11 -16.91 -27.75
C ASP A 115 7.92 -16.16 -27.15
N ALA A 116 7.27 -15.30 -27.95
CA ALA A 116 6.03 -14.63 -27.57
C ALA A 116 4.87 -15.62 -27.36
N PHE A 117 4.80 -16.68 -28.17
CA PHE A 117 3.77 -17.70 -28.06
C PHE A 117 3.86 -18.45 -26.72
N TRP A 118 5.04 -18.97 -26.37
CA TRP A 118 5.25 -19.73 -25.13
C TRP A 118 5.08 -18.90 -23.86
N GLN A 119 5.39 -17.60 -23.91
CA GLN A 119 5.18 -16.70 -22.77
C GLN A 119 3.73 -16.25 -22.62
N SER A 120 2.95 -16.16 -23.71
CA SER A 120 1.51 -15.85 -23.64
C SER A 120 0.68 -17.04 -23.13
N LEU A 121 1.18 -18.26 -23.28
CA LEU A 121 0.50 -19.50 -22.89
C LEU A 121 0.10 -19.53 -21.40
N PRO A 122 0.98 -19.24 -20.41
CA PRO A 122 0.60 -19.22 -19.00
C PRO A 122 -0.42 -18.12 -18.67
N ALA A 123 -0.36 -16.95 -19.32
CA ALA A 123 -1.33 -15.88 -19.12
C ALA A 123 -2.73 -16.27 -19.64
N VAL A 124 -2.80 -16.91 -20.81
CA VAL A 124 -4.05 -17.44 -21.37
C VAL A 124 -4.60 -18.57 -20.51
N LEU A 125 -3.76 -19.49 -20.04
CA LEU A 125 -4.19 -20.57 -19.16
C LEU A 125 -4.73 -20.04 -17.82
N LEU A 126 -4.08 -19.03 -17.25
CA LEU A 126 -4.52 -18.40 -16.01
C LEU A 126 -5.84 -17.63 -16.21
N TYR A 127 -6.00 -16.95 -17.35
CA TYR A 127 -7.25 -16.30 -17.73
C TYR A 127 -8.40 -17.30 -17.83
N VAL A 128 -8.21 -18.41 -18.56
CA VAL A 128 -9.21 -19.48 -18.69
C VAL A 128 -9.53 -20.12 -17.34
N ALA A 129 -8.53 -20.38 -16.50
CA ALA A 129 -8.71 -20.93 -15.16
C ALA A 129 -9.51 -20.00 -14.24
N CYS A 130 -9.36 -18.67 -14.40
CA CYS A 130 -10.15 -17.69 -13.66
C CYS A 130 -11.57 -17.52 -14.20
N THR A 131 -11.78 -17.57 -15.53
CA THR A 131 -13.10 -17.30 -16.12
C THR A 131 -14.01 -18.52 -16.09
N MET A 132 -13.47 -19.74 -16.20
CA MET A 132 -14.25 -20.98 -16.17
C MET A 132 -15.11 -21.19 -14.90
N PRO A 133 -14.61 -21.03 -13.67
CA PRO A 133 -15.42 -21.21 -12.47
C PRO A 133 -16.51 -20.14 -12.33
N VAL A 134 -16.26 -18.92 -12.82
CA VAL A 134 -17.25 -17.83 -12.84
C VAL A 134 -18.39 -18.16 -13.80
N ILE A 135 -18.07 -18.62 -15.01
CA ILE A 135 -19.06 -19.04 -16.01
C ILE A 135 -19.86 -20.26 -15.50
N PHE A 136 -19.18 -21.23 -14.88
CA PHE A 136 -19.82 -22.42 -14.33
C PHE A 136 -20.79 -22.09 -13.18
N ALA A 137 -20.41 -21.19 -12.28
CA ALA A 137 -21.29 -20.72 -11.21
C ALA A 137 -22.52 -19.98 -11.79
N LEU A 138 -22.32 -19.18 -12.85
CA LEU A 138 -23.39 -18.43 -13.50
C LEU A 138 -24.39 -19.35 -14.23
N LEU A 139 -23.89 -20.40 -14.89
CA LEU A 139 -24.73 -21.43 -15.53
C LEU A 139 -25.47 -22.31 -14.51
N TYR A 140 -24.85 -22.62 -13.37
CA TYR A 140 -25.50 -23.37 -12.29
C TYR A 140 -26.65 -22.58 -11.66
N TRP A 141 -26.49 -21.26 -11.53
CA TRP A 141 -27.54 -20.38 -10.99
C TRP A 141 -28.73 -20.19 -11.94
N LEU A 142 -28.54 -20.38 -13.24
CA LEU A 142 -29.58 -20.23 -14.26
C LEU A 142 -30.46 -21.48 -14.46
N ARG A 143 -30.10 -22.61 -13.85
CA ARG A 143 -30.78 -23.91 -13.96
C ARG A 143 -31.63 -24.19 -12.74
#